data_AF-A0A0C3BWR7-F1
#
_entry.id   AF-A0A0C3BWR7-F1
#
_cell.length_a   1.000
_cell.length_b   1.000
_cell.length_c   1.000
_cell.angle_alpha   90.00
_cell.angle_beta   90.00
_cell.angle_gamma   90.00
#
_symmetry.space_group_name_H-M   'P 1'
#
loop_
_entity.id
_entity.type
_entity.pdbx_description
1 polymer ?
#
loop_
_entity_poly.entity_id
_entity_poly.type
_entity_poly.pdbx_seq_one_letter_code
_entity_poly.pdbx_strand_id
1 'polypeptide(L)'
;MADGFRQAIIKSSFTEHLVDKLVEGGAPIVSIMKALELFAESEDIRATMIESRIVCVLVTGFAERSLWGTVITVRAIQTSLMKYDDFRQALLQQKLISALVRLVKSGNIFIVLSTAHILVDLGSHVDTRNAVLASDLVKSLVDRLRPWKSFREQISNMELDGDLHDAVKKEYENPKSDDVPGWFYAVVVLNCLGILCFHLVSVVWMMRYG
;
A
#
# COMPACT_ATOMS: atom_id res chain seq x y z
N MET A 1 -25.07 -6.32 -1.32
CA MET A 1 -25.01 -7.78 -1.13
C MET A 1 -26.35 -8.27 -0.59
N ALA A 2 -26.91 -9.38 -1.09
CA ALA A 2 -28.20 -9.89 -0.58
C ALA A 2 -28.06 -10.49 0.83
N ASP A 3 -29.06 -10.29 1.69
CA ASP A 3 -28.99 -10.68 3.13
C ASP A 3 -28.73 -12.16 3.34
N GLY A 4 -29.37 -13.04 2.56
CA GLY A 4 -29.15 -14.49 2.65
C GLY A 4 -27.69 -14.87 2.40
N PHE A 5 -27.02 -14.19 1.47
CA PHE A 5 -25.61 -14.43 1.17
C PHE A 5 -24.69 -13.88 2.26
N ARG A 6 -24.99 -12.71 2.85
CA ARG A 6 -24.27 -12.16 4.00
C ARG A 6 -24.29 -13.12 5.19
N GLN A 7 -25.50 -13.60 5.53
CA GLN A 7 -25.69 -14.56 6.62
C GLN A 7 -25.00 -15.89 6.35
N ALA A 8 -24.96 -16.34 5.09
CA ALA A 8 -24.20 -17.53 4.73
C ALA A 8 -22.69 -17.33 4.96
N ILE A 9 -22.11 -16.20 4.56
CA ILE A 9 -20.68 -15.90 4.80
C ILE A 9 -20.35 -15.93 6.29
N ILE A 10 -21.14 -15.23 7.11
CA ILE A 10 -20.90 -15.12 8.56
C ILE A 10 -20.99 -16.50 9.23
N LYS A 11 -21.95 -17.34 8.83
CA LYS A 11 -22.16 -18.66 9.43
C LYS A 11 -21.21 -19.75 8.93
N SER A 12 -20.64 -19.61 7.73
CA SER A 12 -19.93 -20.70 7.04
C SER A 12 -18.44 -20.81 7.36
N SER A 13 -17.94 -20.17 8.41
CA SER A 13 -16.49 -20.06 8.71
C SER A 13 -15.66 -19.55 7.51
N PHE A 14 -16.32 -18.85 6.59
CA PHE A 14 -15.72 -18.48 5.31
C PHE A 14 -14.54 -17.52 5.49
N THR A 15 -14.59 -16.65 6.49
CA THR A 15 -13.47 -15.77 6.87
C THR A 15 -12.23 -16.58 7.25
N GLU A 16 -12.37 -17.68 7.99
CA GLU A 16 -11.24 -18.57 8.32
C GLU A 16 -10.69 -19.27 7.08
N HIS A 17 -11.56 -19.69 6.14
CA HIS A 17 -11.09 -20.22 4.87
C HIS A 17 -10.28 -19.19 4.07
N LEU A 18 -10.68 -17.91 4.09
CA LEU A 18 -9.89 -16.83 3.48
C LEU A 18 -8.55 -16.66 4.20
N VAL A 19 -8.50 -16.77 5.53
CA VAL A 19 -7.26 -16.72 6.30
C VAL A 19 -6.30 -17.82 5.84
N ASP A 20 -6.77 -19.06 5.73
CA ASP A 20 -5.93 -20.18 5.29
C ASP A 20 -5.36 -19.91 3.89
N LYS A 21 -6.21 -19.45 2.96
CA LYS A 21 -5.78 -19.10 1.60
C LYS A 21 -4.82 -17.92 1.56
N LEU A 22 -4.97 -16.95 2.47
CA LEU A 22 -4.02 -15.86 2.61
C LEU A 22 -2.66 -16.37 3.07
N VAL A 23 -2.63 -17.27 4.06
CA VAL A 23 -1.40 -17.84 4.61
C VAL A 23 -0.69 -18.71 3.57
N GLU A 24 -1.43 -19.52 2.82
CA GLU A 24 -0.89 -20.31 1.70
C GLU A 24 -0.24 -19.42 0.63
N GLY A 25 -0.83 -18.26 0.36
CA GLY A 25 -0.34 -17.30 -0.64
C GLY A 25 -0.56 -17.76 -2.09
N GLY A 26 0.25 -17.23 -3.02
CA GLY A 26 0.24 -17.62 -4.43
C GLY A 26 -0.74 -16.84 -5.32
N ALA A 27 -1.03 -17.38 -6.51
CA ALA A 27 -1.89 -16.76 -7.52
C ALA A 27 -3.29 -16.28 -7.06
N PRO A 28 -4.00 -16.95 -6.13
CA PRO A 28 -5.34 -16.49 -5.74
C PRO A 28 -5.34 -15.24 -4.86
N ILE A 29 -4.17 -14.74 -4.43
CA ILE A 29 -4.09 -13.59 -3.51
C ILE A 29 -4.82 -12.35 -4.04
N VAL A 30 -4.75 -12.07 -5.35
CA VAL A 30 -5.45 -10.92 -5.94
C VAL A 30 -6.97 -11.07 -5.82
N SER A 31 -7.50 -12.26 -6.10
CA SER A 31 -8.93 -12.56 -5.97
C SER A 31 -9.38 -12.48 -4.51
N ILE A 32 -8.56 -12.95 -3.57
CA ILE A 32 -8.84 -12.86 -2.15
C ILE A 32 -8.87 -11.39 -1.71
N MET A 33 -7.90 -10.57 -2.10
CA MET A 33 -7.88 -9.15 -1.75
C MET A 33 -9.13 -8.43 -2.26
N LYS A 34 -9.58 -8.74 -3.48
CA LYS A 34 -10.81 -8.18 -4.04
C LYS A 34 -12.06 -8.65 -3.29
N ALA A 35 -12.07 -9.91 -2.83
CA ALA A 35 -13.15 -10.41 -1.99
C ALA A 35 -13.18 -9.68 -0.64
N LEU A 36 -12.03 -9.50 0.02
CA LEU A 36 -11.93 -8.74 1.27
C LEU A 36 -12.41 -7.29 1.12
N GLU A 37 -12.07 -6.64 0.01
CA GLU A 37 -12.58 -5.30 -0.33
C GLU A 37 -14.11 -5.27 -0.40
N LEU A 38 -14.72 -6.20 -1.15
CA LEU A 38 -16.18 -6.27 -1.29
C LEU A 38 -16.88 -6.62 0.03
N PHE A 39 -16.25 -7.46 0.86
CA PHE A 39 -16.80 -7.82 2.17
C PHE A 39 -16.70 -6.69 3.20
N ALA A 40 -15.65 -5.87 3.12
CA ALA A 40 -15.49 -4.73 4.00
C ALA A 40 -16.59 -3.67 3.81
N GLU A 41 -17.32 -3.67 2.68
CA GLU A 41 -18.49 -2.81 2.49
C GLU A 41 -19.66 -3.14 3.42
N SER A 42 -19.74 -4.37 3.95
CA SER A 42 -20.78 -4.79 4.88
C SER A 42 -20.25 -4.73 6.31
N GLU A 43 -20.89 -3.94 7.19
CA GLU A 43 -20.44 -3.72 8.57
C GLU A 43 -20.35 -5.01 9.39
N ASP A 44 -21.34 -5.89 9.28
CA ASP A 44 -21.39 -7.19 9.95
C ASP A 44 -20.29 -8.16 9.48
N ILE A 45 -20.04 -8.23 8.18
CA ILE A 45 -18.95 -9.05 7.63
C ILE A 45 -17.60 -8.44 8.01
N ARG A 46 -17.46 -7.12 7.95
CA ARG A 46 -16.24 -6.41 8.35
C ARG A 46 -15.92 -6.63 9.83
N ALA A 47 -16.92 -6.58 10.71
CA ALA A 47 -16.77 -6.94 12.12
C ALA A 47 -16.28 -8.39 12.28
N THR A 48 -16.90 -9.34 11.55
CA THR A 48 -16.46 -10.74 11.53
C THR A 48 -15.01 -10.88 11.03
N MET A 49 -14.61 -10.10 10.02
CA MET A 49 -13.22 -10.08 9.52
C MET A 49 -12.24 -9.53 10.55
N ILE A 50 -12.63 -8.51 11.33
CA ILE A 50 -11.82 -7.92 12.40
C ILE A 50 -11.65 -8.90 13.56
N GLU A 51 -12.72 -9.59 13.94
CA GLU A 51 -12.70 -10.62 15.00
C GLU A 51 -11.92 -11.87 14.59
N SER A 52 -11.88 -12.17 13.29
CA SER A 52 -11.07 -13.24 12.73
C SER A 52 -9.56 -12.93 12.72
N ARG A 53 -8.78 -13.87 12.20
CA ARG A 53 -7.33 -13.70 12.04
C ARG A 53 -6.92 -12.88 10.82
N ILE A 54 -7.85 -12.38 10.00
CA ILE A 54 -7.53 -11.67 8.75
C ILE A 54 -6.62 -10.47 8.99
N VAL A 55 -6.96 -9.58 9.93
CA VAL A 55 -6.16 -8.37 10.22
C VAL A 55 -4.75 -8.76 10.65
N CYS A 56 -4.63 -9.76 11.53
CA CYS A 56 -3.34 -10.29 11.97
C CYS A 56 -2.53 -10.82 10.78
N VAL A 57 -3.11 -11.67 9.92
CA VAL A 57 -2.43 -12.24 8.76
C VAL A 57 -2.02 -11.19 7.73
N LEU A 58 -2.83 -10.14 7.54
CA LEU A 58 -2.46 -9.02 6.67
C LEU A 58 -1.23 -8.29 7.22
N VAL A 59 -1.16 -8.04 8.53
CA VAL A 59 -0.04 -7.30 9.14
C VAL A 59 1.21 -8.17 9.31
N THR A 60 1.08 -9.44 9.71
CA THR A 60 2.23 -10.35 9.85
C THR A 60 2.74 -10.80 8.49
N GLY A 61 1.85 -10.93 7.50
CA GLY A 61 2.19 -11.27 6.12
C GLY A 61 3.23 -10.33 5.51
N PHE A 62 3.33 -9.09 5.97
CA PHE A 62 4.40 -8.19 5.57
C PHE A 62 5.81 -8.71 5.88
N ALA A 63 6.02 -9.36 7.01
CA ALA A 63 7.35 -9.77 7.43
C ALA A 63 7.82 -11.09 6.79
N GLU A 64 6.88 -11.95 6.40
CA GLU A 64 7.15 -13.36 6.11
C GLU A 64 6.86 -13.77 4.66
N ARG A 65 6.32 -12.87 3.83
CA ARG A 65 5.93 -13.19 2.46
C ARG A 65 7.02 -12.92 1.43
N SER A 66 6.87 -13.58 0.28
CA SER A 66 7.56 -13.21 -0.95
C SER A 66 7.30 -11.74 -1.29
N LEU A 67 8.22 -11.13 -2.05
CA LEU A 67 8.12 -9.75 -2.50
C LEU A 67 6.73 -9.42 -3.08
N TRP A 68 6.22 -10.27 -3.96
CA TRP A 68 4.90 -10.12 -4.57
C TRP A 68 3.76 -10.20 -3.57
N GLY A 69 3.84 -11.11 -2.60
CA GLY A 69 2.86 -11.20 -1.51
C GLY A 69 2.82 -9.91 -0.68
N THR A 70 3.98 -9.32 -0.39
CA THR A 70 4.08 -8.05 0.32
C THR A 70 3.46 -6.90 -0.49
N VAL A 71 3.84 -6.75 -1.77
CA VAL A 71 3.30 -5.68 -2.63
C VAL A 71 1.77 -5.76 -2.74
N ILE A 72 1.22 -6.95 -2.93
CA ILE A 72 -0.23 -7.14 -3.05
C ILE A 72 -0.93 -6.83 -1.72
N THR A 73 -0.35 -7.26 -0.60
CA THR A 73 -0.91 -7.00 0.73
C THR A 73 -0.91 -5.50 1.03
N VAL A 74 0.16 -4.77 0.69
CA VAL A 74 0.22 -3.31 0.85
C VAL A 74 -0.87 -2.65 0.01
N ARG A 75 -1.02 -3.06 -1.26
CA ARG A 75 -2.03 -2.49 -2.17
C ARG A 75 -3.46 -2.73 -1.68
N ALA A 76 -3.76 -3.89 -1.13
CA ALA A 76 -5.10 -4.20 -0.66
C ALA A 76 -5.50 -3.43 0.60
N ILE A 77 -4.54 -3.25 1.53
CA ILE A 77 -4.74 -2.34 2.66
C ILE A 77 -4.99 -0.93 2.14
N GLN A 78 -4.21 -0.50 1.15
CA GLN A 78 -4.29 0.82 0.53
C GLN A 78 -5.68 1.14 -0.04
N THR A 79 -6.23 0.28 -0.91
CA THR A 79 -7.37 0.67 -1.76
C THR A 79 -8.71 0.73 -1.05
N SER A 80 -8.89 -0.04 0.03
CA SER A 80 -10.27 -0.40 0.42
C SER A 80 -10.46 -0.58 1.92
N LEU A 81 -9.55 -1.30 2.59
CA LEU A 81 -9.72 -1.61 4.01
C LEU A 81 -9.51 -0.39 4.90
N MET A 82 -8.61 0.51 4.51
CA MET A 82 -8.31 1.75 5.23
C MET A 82 -9.46 2.77 5.24
N LYS A 83 -10.49 2.61 4.39
CA LYS A 83 -11.63 3.53 4.35
C LYS A 83 -12.50 3.43 5.59
N TYR A 84 -12.48 2.29 6.29
CA TYR A 84 -13.36 2.01 7.42
C TYR A 84 -12.62 2.19 8.75
N ASP A 85 -13.17 3.04 9.62
CA ASP A 85 -12.54 3.45 10.88
C ASP A 85 -12.25 2.26 11.81
N ASP A 86 -13.21 1.34 11.95
CA ASP A 86 -13.08 0.11 12.74
C ASP A 86 -11.90 -0.77 12.25
N PHE A 87 -11.77 -0.92 10.94
CA PHE A 87 -10.71 -1.72 10.33
C PHE A 87 -9.35 -1.03 10.45
N ARG A 88 -9.28 0.30 10.28
CA ARG A 88 -8.06 1.08 10.55
C ARG A 88 -7.59 0.91 11.98
N GLN A 89 -8.50 1.02 12.94
CA GLN A 89 -8.19 0.83 14.36
C GLN A 89 -7.68 -0.59 14.63
N ALA A 90 -8.31 -1.62 14.04
CA ALA A 90 -7.83 -2.99 14.14
C ALA A 90 -6.41 -3.17 13.56
N LEU A 91 -6.12 -2.58 12.40
CA LEU A 91 -4.79 -2.59 11.79
C LEU A 91 -3.73 -1.91 12.68
N LEU A 92 -4.06 -0.77 13.29
CA LEU A 92 -3.19 -0.08 14.23
C LEU A 92 -2.92 -0.90 15.48
N GLN A 93 -3.95 -1.52 16.06
CA GLN A 93 -3.81 -2.44 17.21
C GLN A 93 -2.90 -3.62 16.89
N GLN A 94 -2.96 -4.13 15.66
CA GLN A 94 -2.06 -5.17 15.15
C GLN A 94 -0.66 -4.64 14.76
N LYS A 95 -0.32 -3.40 15.11
CA LYS A 95 1.00 -2.77 14.92
C LYS A 95 1.40 -2.60 13.45
N LEU A 96 0.44 -2.28 12.58
CA LEU A 96 0.68 -1.99 11.14
C LEU A 96 1.90 -1.08 10.92
N ILE A 97 1.97 0.06 11.63
CA ILE A 97 3.06 1.04 11.43
C ILE A 97 4.44 0.43 11.73
N SER A 98 4.54 -0.38 12.79
CA SER A 98 5.80 -1.07 13.12
C SER A 98 6.18 -2.12 12.06
N ALA A 99 5.20 -2.80 11.48
CA ALA A 99 5.43 -3.73 10.37
C ALA A 99 5.97 -3.00 9.12
N LEU A 100 5.37 -1.85 8.77
CA LEU A 100 5.83 -1.01 7.66
C LEU A 100 7.25 -0.46 7.88
N VAL A 101 7.60 -0.05 9.10
CA VAL A 101 8.97 0.39 9.44
C VAL A 101 9.98 -0.74 9.19
N ARG A 102 9.69 -1.96 9.65
CA ARG A 102 10.56 -3.13 9.42
C ARG A 102 10.70 -3.43 7.93
N LEU A 103 9.59 -3.37 7.20
CA LEU A 103 9.56 -3.57 5.75
C LEU A 103 10.45 -2.57 5.01
N VAL A 104 10.33 -1.29 5.30
CA VAL A 104 11.18 -0.24 4.70
C VAL A 104 12.65 -0.47 5.07
N LYS A 105 12.92 -0.86 6.31
CA LYS A 105 14.27 -1.20 6.76
C LYS A 105 14.84 -2.46 6.10
N SER A 106 14.04 -3.33 5.47
CA SER A 106 14.57 -4.45 4.67
C SER A 106 15.35 -3.99 3.42
N GLY A 107 15.08 -2.76 2.94
CA GLY A 107 15.80 -2.15 1.82
C GLY A 107 15.36 -2.61 0.43
N ASN A 108 14.35 -3.48 0.30
CA ASN A 108 13.80 -3.80 -1.01
C ASN A 108 13.08 -2.58 -1.60
N ILE A 109 13.46 -2.17 -2.81
CA ILE A 109 12.92 -0.95 -3.42
C ILE A 109 11.40 -1.03 -3.60
N PHE A 110 10.85 -2.07 -4.21
CA PHE A 110 9.40 -2.17 -4.44
C PHE A 110 8.58 -2.09 -3.14
N ILE A 111 9.14 -2.60 -2.04
CA ILE A 111 8.55 -2.47 -0.70
C ILE A 111 8.61 -1.02 -0.22
N VAL A 112 9.76 -0.34 -0.34
CA VAL A 112 9.90 1.09 0.01
C VAL A 112 8.89 1.93 -0.79
N LEU A 113 8.77 1.67 -2.08
CA LEU A 113 7.87 2.37 -2.98
C LEU A 113 6.40 2.13 -2.65
N SER A 114 6.00 0.87 -2.44
CA SER A 114 4.64 0.52 -2.02
C SER A 114 4.32 1.11 -0.64
N THR A 115 5.30 1.16 0.26
CA THR A 115 5.15 1.77 1.59
C THR A 115 5.05 3.31 1.49
N ALA A 116 5.67 3.95 0.51
CA ALA A 116 5.46 5.37 0.25
C ALA A 116 4.02 5.63 -0.26
N HIS A 117 3.48 4.75 -1.10
CA HIS A 117 2.10 4.86 -1.58
C HIS A 117 1.08 4.77 -0.44
N ILE A 118 1.17 3.73 0.41
CA ILE A 118 0.25 3.57 1.56
C ILE A 118 0.36 4.74 2.56
N LEU A 119 1.49 5.46 2.60
CA LEU A 119 1.67 6.62 3.46
C LEU A 119 0.72 7.77 3.10
N VAL A 120 0.34 7.91 1.83
CA VAL A 120 -0.67 8.90 1.40
C VAL A 120 -2.00 8.60 2.08
N ASP A 121 -2.44 7.34 2.01
CA ASP A 121 -3.70 6.90 2.60
C ASP A 121 -3.65 6.91 4.13
N LEU A 122 -2.51 6.57 4.74
CA LEU A 122 -2.33 6.73 6.19
C LEU A 122 -2.35 8.21 6.62
N GLY A 123 -1.91 9.13 5.76
CA GLY A 123 -1.88 10.56 6.04
C GLY A 123 -3.24 11.24 5.97
N SER A 124 -4.22 10.65 5.25
CA SER A 124 -5.56 11.21 5.08
C SER A 124 -6.46 11.03 6.30
N HIS A 125 -6.10 10.13 7.22
CA HIS A 125 -6.84 9.87 8.45
C HIS A 125 -6.05 10.31 9.68
N VAL A 126 -6.71 11.01 10.61
CA VAL A 126 -6.07 11.64 11.79
C VAL A 126 -5.39 10.61 12.70
N ASP A 127 -6.07 9.49 12.94
CA ASP A 127 -5.59 8.38 13.77
C ASP A 127 -4.29 7.77 13.23
N THR A 128 -4.28 7.40 11.94
CA THR A 128 -3.10 6.81 11.31
C THR A 128 -2.00 7.82 11.06
N ARG A 129 -2.33 9.07 10.75
CA ARG A 129 -1.35 10.16 10.63
C ARG A 129 -0.59 10.37 11.95
N ASN A 130 -1.31 10.41 13.07
CA ASN A 130 -0.67 10.55 14.38
C ASN A 130 0.22 9.35 14.70
N ALA A 131 -0.23 8.13 14.39
CA ALA A 131 0.57 6.92 14.59
C ALA A 131 1.85 6.91 13.71
N VAL A 132 1.76 7.39 12.47
CA VAL A 132 2.90 7.55 11.56
C VAL A 132 3.89 8.59 12.12
N LEU A 133 3.40 9.76 12.54
CA LEU A 133 4.24 10.84 13.09
C LEU A 133 4.94 10.44 14.39
N ALA A 134 4.32 9.58 15.20
CA ALA A 134 4.91 9.03 16.41
C ALA A 134 5.92 7.89 16.15
N SER A 135 6.15 7.51 14.89
CA SER A 135 6.99 6.38 14.50
C SER A 135 8.23 6.78 13.70
N ASP A 136 9.15 5.85 13.50
CA ASP A 136 10.30 6.00 12.63
C ASP A 136 9.99 5.84 11.13
N LEU A 137 8.73 5.70 10.72
CA LEU A 137 8.38 5.32 9.34
C LEU A 137 8.85 6.35 8.31
N VAL A 138 8.53 7.64 8.53
CA VAL A 138 8.91 8.73 7.61
C VAL A 138 10.44 8.84 7.52
N LYS A 139 11.13 8.82 8.66
CA LYS A 139 12.59 8.85 8.71
C LYS A 139 13.20 7.67 7.95
N SER A 140 12.70 6.45 8.19
CA SER A 140 13.17 5.24 7.53
C SER A 140 12.97 5.31 6.01
N LEU A 141 11.84 5.83 5.54
CA LEU A 141 11.58 6.05 4.12
C LEU A 141 12.56 7.06 3.53
N VAL A 142 12.75 8.22 4.17
CA VAL A 142 13.69 9.25 3.71
C VAL A 142 15.12 8.72 3.64
N ASP A 143 15.59 8.02 4.67
CA ASP A 143 16.94 7.45 4.70
C ASP A 143 17.13 6.40 3.60
N ARG A 144 16.08 5.63 3.28
CA ARG A 144 16.12 4.65 2.18
C ARG A 144 16.04 5.28 0.79
N LEU A 145 15.31 6.38 0.63
CA LEU A 145 15.16 7.09 -0.64
C LEU A 145 16.30 8.09 -0.90
N ARG A 146 17.07 8.51 0.12
CA ARG A 146 18.16 9.49 -0.05
C ARG A 146 19.23 9.04 -1.07
N PRO A 147 19.75 7.80 -1.05
CA PRO A 147 20.71 7.34 -2.07
C PRO A 147 20.10 7.26 -3.48
N TRP A 148 18.76 7.22 -3.58
CA TRP A 148 18.07 7.22 -4.87
C TRP A 148 18.00 8.62 -5.48
N LYS A 149 18.15 9.69 -4.70
CA LYS A 149 18.21 11.05 -5.26
C LYS A 149 19.40 11.20 -6.21
N SER A 150 20.57 10.67 -5.84
CA SER A 150 21.73 10.62 -6.74
C SER A 150 21.52 9.70 -7.95
N PHE A 151 20.80 8.58 -7.78
CA PHE A 151 20.43 7.72 -8.91
C PHE A 151 19.44 8.40 -9.87
N ARG A 152 18.50 9.18 -9.34
CA ARG A 152 17.55 9.98 -10.12
C ARG A 152 18.26 11.10 -10.86
N GLU A 153 19.17 11.82 -10.22
CA GLU A 153 20.01 12.82 -10.89
C GLU A 153 20.85 12.18 -12.00
N GLN A 154 21.35 10.95 -11.80
CA GLN A 154 22.01 10.18 -12.86
C GLN A 154 21.06 9.78 -14.00
N ILE A 155 19.82 9.35 -13.71
CA ILE A 155 18.80 9.04 -14.73
C ILE A 155 18.31 10.31 -15.45
N SER A 156 18.13 11.43 -14.76
CA SER A 156 17.75 12.71 -15.37
C SER A 156 18.86 13.29 -16.24
N ASN A 157 20.12 12.92 -15.97
CA ASN A 157 21.26 13.20 -16.83
C ASN A 157 21.42 12.15 -17.95
N MET A 158 20.68 11.04 -17.93
CA MET A 158 20.52 10.19 -19.11
C MET A 158 19.51 10.88 -20.03
N GLU A 159 19.81 10.97 -21.33
CA GLU A 159 18.87 11.47 -22.35
C GLU A 159 17.62 10.57 -22.37
N LEU A 160 16.62 10.93 -21.56
CA LEU A 160 15.29 10.36 -21.63
C LEU A 160 14.50 11.08 -22.72
N ASP A 161 13.63 10.33 -23.39
CA ASP A 161 12.73 10.84 -24.43
C ASP A 161 11.95 12.09 -23.97
N GLY A 162 11.97 13.14 -24.81
CA GLY A 162 11.59 14.51 -24.44
C GLY A 162 10.16 14.65 -23.92
N ASP A 163 9.24 13.85 -24.45
CA ASP A 163 7.82 13.87 -24.09
C ASP A 163 7.57 13.47 -22.63
N LEU A 164 8.40 12.57 -22.08
CA LEU A 164 8.28 12.12 -20.70
C LEU A 164 8.82 13.18 -19.72
N HIS A 165 9.86 13.90 -20.11
CA HIS A 165 10.47 14.94 -19.29
C HIS A 165 9.50 16.11 -19.06
N ASP A 166 8.80 16.54 -20.10
CA ASP A 166 7.88 17.67 -20.04
C ASP A 166 6.62 17.36 -19.22
N ALA A 167 6.12 16.12 -19.29
CA ALA A 167 4.98 15.67 -18.47
C ALA A 167 5.29 15.70 -16.97
N VAL A 168 6.51 15.29 -16.56
CA VAL A 168 6.94 15.30 -15.15
C VAL A 168 7.14 16.73 -14.63
N LYS A 169 7.64 17.65 -15.46
CA LYS A 169 7.88 19.05 -15.08
C LYS A 169 6.59 19.81 -14.82
N LYS A 170 5.56 19.59 -15.64
CA LYS A 170 4.25 20.27 -15.53
C LYS A 170 3.52 19.98 -14.21
N GLU A 171 3.63 18.77 -13.69
CA GLU A 171 2.96 18.36 -12.45
C GLU A 171 3.66 18.93 -11.19
N TYR A 172 4.94 19.27 -11.29
CA TYR A 172 5.74 19.86 -10.20
C TYR A 172 5.33 21.31 -9.90
N GLU A 173 4.88 22.05 -10.90
CA GLU A 173 4.69 23.51 -10.80
C GLU A 173 3.31 23.93 -10.24
N ASN A 174 2.41 22.99 -9.89
CA ASN A 174 1.04 23.32 -9.47
C ASN A 174 0.48 22.53 -8.25
N PRO A 175 1.08 22.65 -7.05
CA PRO A 175 0.56 21.98 -5.86
C PRO A 175 -0.60 22.79 -5.23
N LYS A 176 -1.85 22.39 -5.46
CA LYS A 176 -3.03 23.01 -4.82
C LYS A 176 -3.50 22.19 -3.63
N SER A 177 -3.15 22.56 -2.40
CA SER A 177 -3.88 22.21 -1.15
C SER A 177 -3.08 22.62 0.11
N ASP A 178 -3.65 23.47 0.96
CA ASP A 178 -2.99 24.07 2.14
C ASP A 178 -3.09 23.26 3.46
N ASP A 179 -3.74 22.08 3.51
CA ASP A 179 -4.03 21.40 4.79
C ASP A 179 -3.12 20.21 5.16
N VAL A 180 -2.02 20.00 4.45
CA VAL A 180 -0.97 19.00 4.78
C VAL A 180 0.38 19.64 4.45
N PRO A 181 1.49 19.41 5.21
CA PRO A 181 2.78 20.01 4.87
C PRO A 181 3.12 19.67 3.41
N GLY A 182 3.11 20.67 2.52
CA GLY A 182 3.18 20.46 1.08
C GLY A 182 4.42 19.68 0.62
N TRP A 183 5.47 19.67 1.44
CA TRP A 183 6.66 18.84 1.22
C TRP A 183 6.42 17.33 1.41
N PHE A 184 5.48 16.92 2.26
CA PHE A 184 5.11 15.51 2.45
C PHE A 184 4.40 14.96 1.22
N TYR A 185 3.43 15.70 0.69
CA TYR A 185 2.78 15.35 -0.58
C TYR A 185 3.75 15.45 -1.75
N ALA A 186 4.55 16.50 -1.86
CA ALA A 186 5.53 16.62 -2.95
C ALA A 186 6.56 15.48 -2.94
N VAL A 187 7.10 15.11 -1.78
CA VAL A 187 8.09 14.01 -1.69
C VAL A 187 7.46 12.66 -1.96
N VAL A 188 6.24 12.40 -1.48
CA VAL A 188 5.54 11.14 -1.76
C VAL A 188 5.12 11.09 -3.23
N VAL A 189 4.44 12.11 -3.74
CA VAL A 189 3.97 12.20 -5.14
C VAL A 189 5.14 12.19 -6.13
N LEU A 190 6.25 12.89 -5.89
CA LEU A 190 7.39 12.91 -6.81
C LEU A 190 8.17 11.59 -6.84
N ASN A 191 8.22 10.88 -5.71
CA ASN A 191 8.78 9.52 -5.70
C ASN A 191 7.80 8.56 -6.39
N CYS A 192 6.51 8.58 -6.04
CA CYS A 192 5.45 7.77 -6.65
C CYS A 192 5.34 7.96 -8.18
N LEU A 193 5.46 9.18 -8.68
CA LEU A 193 5.42 9.49 -10.12
C LEU A 193 6.68 8.99 -10.86
N GLY A 194 7.87 9.13 -10.28
CA GLY A 194 9.09 8.54 -10.86
C GLY A 194 9.03 7.01 -10.96
N ILE A 195 8.33 6.38 -10.02
CA ILE A 195 8.11 4.93 -9.94
C ILE A 195 7.04 4.46 -10.92
N LEU A 196 5.95 5.21 -11.05
CA LEU A 196 4.88 4.96 -12.02
C LEU A 196 5.43 4.99 -13.45
N CYS A 197 6.32 5.94 -13.77
CA CYS A 197 7.01 5.96 -15.06
C CYS A 197 7.86 4.69 -15.28
N PHE A 198 8.58 4.21 -14.27
CA PHE A 198 9.43 3.02 -14.39
C PHE A 198 8.63 1.70 -14.50
N HIS A 199 7.52 1.58 -13.75
CA HIS A 199 6.63 0.42 -13.83
C HIS A 199 5.80 0.40 -15.13
N LEU A 200 5.34 1.55 -15.63
CA LEU A 200 4.67 1.61 -16.94
C LEU A 200 5.61 1.17 -18.06
N VAL A 201 6.87 1.62 -18.05
CA VAL A 201 7.87 1.18 -19.03
C VAL A 201 8.15 -0.32 -18.92
N SER A 202 8.30 -0.86 -17.70
CA SER A 202 8.59 -2.27 -17.49
C SER A 202 7.41 -3.19 -17.87
N VAL A 203 6.17 -2.77 -17.60
CA VAL A 203 4.95 -3.51 -17.96
C VAL A 203 4.69 -3.44 -19.47
N VAL A 204 4.91 -2.29 -20.12
CA VAL A 204 4.83 -2.16 -21.58
C VAL A 204 5.92 -2.98 -22.27
N TRP A 205 7.13 -3.04 -21.72
CA TRP A 205 8.22 -3.84 -22.25
C TRP A 205 7.94 -5.35 -22.12
N MET A 206 7.45 -5.81 -20.96
CA MET A 206 7.01 -7.21 -20.80
C MET A 206 5.85 -7.59 -21.72
N MET A 207 4.89 -6.70 -21.97
CA MET A 207 3.77 -6.99 -22.90
C MET A 207 4.16 -6.95 -24.38
N ARG A 208 5.28 -6.31 -24.74
CA ARG A 208 5.77 -6.26 -26.13
C ARG A 208 6.76 -7.37 -26.47
N TYR A 209 7.46 -7.91 -25.48
CA TYR A 209 8.65 -8.75 -25.71
C TYR A 209 8.68 -10.06 -24.90
N GLY A 210 7.61 -10.41 -24.18
CA GLY A 210 7.44 -11.70 -23.50
C GLY A 210 6.20 -12.43 -24.00
#